data_AF-A0A8H7WKY8-F1
#
_entry.id   AF-A0A8H7WKY8-F1
#
_cell.length_a   1.000
_cell.length_b   1.000
_cell.length_c   1.000
_cell.angle_alpha   90.00
_cell.angle_beta   90.00
_cell.angle_gamma   90.00
#
_symmetry.space_group_name_H-M   'P 1'
#
loop_
_entity.id
_entity.type
_entity.pdbx_description
1 polymer ?
#
loop_
_entity_poly.entity_id
_entity_poly.type
_entity_poly.pdbx_seq_one_letter_code
_entity_poly.pdbx_strand_id
1 'polypeptide(L)'
;MYRLSDIRARPVVPAYPPSIVKARQRLIPIYLLIVDALDECDNEDHIRIILQLLAEARLLKVRLRVLITSRPEVPIRYGFCQIPNAEHRDFIFHDIEAVIVVHDISIFLKYELGSIGKERRLGAGWSGDLVIRQLVQKASDVVRGAGRFELRKLSPQITAFLKGSLARNATTVSIR
;
A
#
# COMPACT_ATOMS: atom_id res chain seq x y z
N MET A 1 -9.91 74.23 -49.46
CA MET A 1 -9.87 73.04 -50.32
C MET A 1 -8.72 72.17 -49.84
N TYR A 2 -9.04 70.92 -49.49
CA TYR A 2 -8.33 70.01 -48.57
C TYR A 2 -6.81 69.88 -48.78
N ARG A 3 -6.01 70.13 -47.73
CA ARG A 3 -4.58 69.75 -47.68
C ARG A 3 -4.45 68.39 -46.98
N LEU A 4 -3.72 67.49 -47.63
CA LEU A 4 -3.34 66.13 -47.22
C LEU A 4 -2.38 66.12 -46.00
N SER A 5 -2.78 66.70 -44.86
CA SER A 5 -1.96 66.71 -43.63
C SER A 5 -2.46 65.77 -42.52
N ASP A 6 -3.57 65.05 -42.71
CA ASP A 6 -4.25 64.31 -41.63
C ASP A 6 -4.09 62.78 -41.66
N ILE A 7 -2.92 62.26 -42.07
CA ILE A 7 -2.61 60.84 -41.81
C ILE A 7 -1.19 60.72 -41.24
N ARG A 8 -1.03 61.09 -39.96
CA ARG A 8 0.04 60.49 -39.15
C ARG A 8 -0.47 59.14 -38.65
N ALA A 9 0.03 58.06 -39.27
CA ALA A 9 -0.09 56.73 -38.71
C ALA A 9 0.52 56.75 -37.30
N ARG A 10 -0.31 56.55 -36.27
CA ARG A 10 0.19 56.28 -34.92
C ARG A 10 0.73 54.84 -34.94
N PRO A 11 1.99 54.59 -34.55
CA PRO A 11 2.46 53.23 -34.37
C PRO A 11 1.65 52.58 -33.25
N VAL A 12 0.93 51.51 -33.56
CA VAL A 12 0.31 50.64 -32.56
C VAL A 12 1.46 49.90 -31.88
N VAL A 13 1.91 50.41 -30.73
CA VAL A 13 2.86 49.69 -29.89
C VAL A 13 2.11 48.49 -29.31
N PRO A 14 2.54 47.24 -29.56
CA PRO A 14 1.89 46.11 -28.93
C PRO A 14 2.11 46.22 -27.42
N ALA A 15 1.01 46.32 -26.68
CA ALA A 15 1.03 46.22 -25.23
C ALA A 15 1.44 44.79 -24.86
N TYR A 16 2.73 44.60 -24.56
CA TYR A 16 3.18 43.37 -23.91
C TYR A 16 2.48 43.29 -22.55
N PRO A 17 1.81 42.18 -22.22
CA PRO A 17 1.24 42.02 -20.89
C PRO A 17 2.38 42.14 -19.86
N PRO A 18 2.19 42.90 -18.77
CA PRO A 18 3.17 42.96 -17.71
C PRO A 18 3.42 41.52 -17.25
N SER A 19 4.70 41.17 -17.27
CA SER A 19 5.35 39.99 -16.71
C SER A 19 4.40 39.07 -15.96
N ILE A 20 4.31 37.81 -16.39
CA ILE A 20 3.85 36.72 -15.53
C ILE A 20 4.74 36.77 -14.28
N VAL A 21 4.31 37.53 -13.26
CA VAL A 21 4.80 37.42 -11.90
C VAL A 21 4.28 36.05 -11.50
N LYS A 22 5.11 35.04 -11.74
CA LYS A 22 4.85 33.67 -11.32
C LYS A 22 4.81 33.77 -9.79
N ALA A 23 3.60 33.94 -9.26
CA ALA A 23 3.36 33.87 -7.84
C ALA A 23 4.08 32.60 -7.39
N ARG A 24 5.08 32.74 -6.52
CA ARG A 24 5.62 31.60 -5.81
C ARG A 24 4.45 31.08 -4.99
N GLN A 25 3.66 30.19 -5.57
CA GLN A 25 2.74 29.36 -4.83
C GLN A 25 3.62 28.75 -3.75
N ARG A 26 3.40 29.17 -2.50
CA ARG A 26 4.00 28.51 -1.35
C ARG A 26 3.39 27.11 -1.36
N LEU A 27 4.02 26.19 -2.09
CA LEU A 27 3.72 24.79 -2.01
C LEU A 27 4.01 24.42 -0.56
N ILE A 28 2.96 24.21 0.22
CA ILE A 28 3.12 23.71 1.58
C ILE A 28 3.58 22.27 1.41
N PRO A 29 4.82 21.92 1.83
CA PRO A 29 5.31 20.56 1.68
C PRO A 29 4.39 19.62 2.46
N ILE A 30 3.97 18.54 1.78
CA ILE A 30 3.20 17.45 2.37
C ILE A 30 4.19 16.34 2.70
N TYR A 31 4.20 15.91 3.96
CA TYR A 31 5.02 14.81 4.42
C TYR A 31 4.12 13.59 4.61
N LEU A 32 4.56 12.43 4.09
CA LEU A 32 3.93 11.15 4.35
C LEU A 32 4.92 10.32 5.18
N LEU A 33 4.54 10.00 6.42
CA LEU A 33 5.26 9.08 7.27
C LEU A 33 4.56 7.72 7.20
N ILE A 34 5.32 6.69 6.86
CA ILE A 34 4.84 5.31 6.85
C ILE A 34 5.56 4.58 7.98
N VAL A 35 4.79 4.05 8.93
CA VAL A 35 5.29 3.21 10.02
C VAL A 35 4.82 1.80 9.72
N ASP A 36 5.77 0.92 9.40
CA ASP A 36 5.47 -0.47 9.09
C ASP A 36 5.58 -1.35 10.35
N ALA A 37 4.63 -2.29 10.51
CA ALA A 37 4.60 -3.31 11.55
C ALA A 37 4.83 -2.78 12.98
N LEU A 38 4.07 -1.75 13.39
CA LEU A 38 4.26 -1.11 14.71
C LEU A 38 4.08 -2.07 15.89
N ASP A 39 3.25 -3.10 15.73
CA ASP A 39 3.00 -4.16 16.71
C ASP A 39 4.18 -5.14 16.90
N GLU A 40 5.17 -5.15 16.02
CA GLU A 40 6.41 -5.93 16.21
C GLU A 40 7.41 -5.21 17.12
N CYS A 41 7.01 -4.09 17.74
CA CYS A 41 7.81 -3.41 18.74
C CYS A 41 7.70 -4.14 20.09
N ASP A 42 8.81 -4.74 20.54
CA ASP A 42 8.88 -5.54 21.77
C ASP A 42 8.48 -4.80 23.07
N ASN A 43 8.40 -3.46 23.05
CA ASN A 43 8.03 -2.67 24.22
C ASN A 43 6.73 -1.90 23.99
N GLU A 44 5.68 -2.33 24.67
CA GLU A 44 4.35 -1.71 24.64
C GLU A 44 4.35 -0.24 25.07
N ASP A 45 5.25 0.16 25.96
CA ASP A 45 5.37 1.57 26.36
C ASP A 45 5.96 2.41 25.22
N HIS A 46 6.85 1.84 24.40
CA HIS A 46 7.34 2.53 23.21
C HIS A 46 6.23 2.71 22.17
N ILE A 47 5.39 1.69 21.97
CA ILE A 47 4.22 1.79 21.09
C ILE A 47 3.32 2.95 21.51
N ARG A 48 3.01 3.05 22.82
CA ARG A 48 2.20 4.14 23.38
C ARG A 48 2.85 5.51 23.15
N ILE A 49 4.15 5.63 23.43
CA ILE A 49 4.90 6.88 23.22
C ILE A 49 4.88 7.27 21.73
N ILE A 50 5.10 6.32 20.82
CA ILE A 50 5.06 6.58 19.37
C ILE A 50 3.68 7.09 18.97
N LEU A 51 2.60 6.42 19.38
CA LEU A 51 1.23 6.86 19.06
C LEU A 51 0.93 8.25 19.64
N GLN A 52 1.38 8.53 20.86
CA GLN A 52 1.25 9.85 21.47
C GLN A 52 2.02 10.93 20.69
N LEU A 53 3.28 10.67 20.32
CA LEU A 53 4.10 11.61 19.55
C LEU A 53 3.51 11.89 18.18
N LEU A 54 2.94 10.87 17.52
CA LEU A 54 2.26 11.03 16.24
C LEU A 54 0.98 11.85 16.39
N ALA A 55 0.24 11.67 17.49
CA ALA A 55 -0.90 12.51 17.83
C ALA A 55 -0.47 13.96 18.12
N GLU A 56 0.65 14.19 18.78
CA GLU A 56 1.18 15.53 19.06
C GLU A 56 1.79 16.20 17.82
N ALA A 57 2.33 15.43 16.87
CA ALA A 57 2.88 15.92 15.62
C ALA A 57 1.85 16.70 14.76
N ARG A 58 0.54 16.55 15.05
CA ARG A 58 -0.52 17.39 14.47
C ARG A 58 -0.39 18.88 14.81
N LEU A 59 0.27 19.21 15.92
CA LEU A 59 0.48 20.59 16.37
C LEU A 59 1.56 21.30 15.55
N LEU A 60 2.31 20.56 14.74
CA LEU A 60 3.31 21.13 13.84
C LEU A 60 2.61 21.89 12.71
N LYS A 61 3.18 23.02 12.29
CA LYS A 61 2.67 23.84 11.18
C LYS A 61 2.92 23.22 9.78
N VAL A 62 3.09 21.90 9.70
CA VAL A 62 3.37 21.15 8.48
C VAL A 62 2.19 20.24 8.13
N ARG A 63 2.02 19.93 6.84
CA ARG A 63 0.98 18.97 6.40
C ARG A 63 1.54 17.56 6.49
N LEU A 64 1.50 16.96 7.68
CA LEU A 64 1.90 15.58 7.90
C LEU A 64 0.71 14.64 7.74
N ARG A 65 0.90 13.57 6.96
CA ARG A 65 0.02 12.40 6.90
C ARG A 65 0.80 11.20 7.43
N VAL A 66 0.15 10.40 8.24
CA VAL A 66 0.76 9.20 8.82
C VAL A 66 -0.05 7.99 8.37
N LEU A 67 0.63 6.97 7.86
CA LEU A 67 0.07 5.65 7.59
C LEU A 67 0.80 4.67 8.50
N ILE A 68 0.04 3.96 9.33
CA ILE A 68 0.59 2.94 10.23
C ILE A 68 0.03 1.60 9.78
N THR A 69 0.89 0.61 9.62
CA THR A 69 0.49 -0.79 9.49
C THR A 69 0.76 -1.48 10.83
N SER A 70 -0.25 -2.18 11.34
CA SER A 70 -0.06 -3.02 12.52
C SER A 70 -1.17 -4.06 12.68
N ARG A 71 -0.94 -5.09 13.50
CA ARG A 71 -2.02 -5.90 14.07
C ARG A 71 -2.85 -5.06 15.08
N PRO A 72 -4.15 -5.35 15.26
CA PRO A 72 -5.03 -4.63 16.19
C PRO A 72 -4.82 -5.09 17.64
N GLU A 73 -3.58 -5.05 18.12
CA GLU A 73 -3.22 -5.46 19.49
C GLU A 73 -3.71 -4.44 20.53
N VAL A 74 -3.79 -4.86 21.80
CA VAL A 74 -4.39 -4.04 22.88
C VAL A 74 -3.75 -2.64 22.97
N PRO A 75 -2.42 -2.49 22.92
CA PRO A 75 -1.79 -1.18 23.12
C PRO A 75 -1.93 -0.25 21.92
N ILE A 76 -1.99 -0.83 20.71
CA ILE A 76 -2.36 -0.11 19.48
C ILE A 76 -3.78 0.44 19.60
N ARG A 77 -4.76 -0.42 19.91
CA ARG A 77 -6.17 -0.03 20.04
C ARG A 77 -6.36 1.04 21.11
N TYR A 78 -5.71 0.88 22.26
CA TYR A 78 -5.79 1.87 23.34
C TYR A 78 -5.20 3.22 22.94
N GLY A 79 -4.05 3.23 22.26
CA GLY A 79 -3.42 4.47 21.80
C GLY A 79 -4.30 5.24 20.80
N PHE A 80 -4.98 4.54 19.88
CA PHE A 80 -5.90 5.18 18.93
C PHE A 80 -7.21 5.64 19.56
N CYS A 81 -7.75 4.96 20.57
CA CYS A 81 -8.96 5.41 21.29
C CYS A 81 -8.79 6.80 21.94
N GLN A 82 -7.56 7.21 22.25
CA GLN A 82 -7.27 8.53 22.83
C GLN A 82 -7.19 9.65 21.78
N ILE A 83 -7.17 9.28 20.49
CA ILE A 83 -7.17 10.20 19.36
C ILE A 83 -8.61 10.38 18.90
N PRO A 84 -9.12 11.61 18.70
CA PRO A 84 -10.49 11.81 18.22
C PRO A 84 -10.74 11.09 16.88
N ASN A 85 -11.90 10.43 16.71
CA ASN A 85 -12.28 9.71 15.48
C ASN A 85 -12.35 10.59 14.23
N ALA A 86 -12.49 11.91 14.38
CA ALA A 86 -12.43 12.84 13.25
C ALA A 86 -11.02 12.98 12.65
N GLU A 87 -10.00 12.50 13.37
CA GLU A 87 -8.58 12.76 13.10
C GLU A 87 -7.80 11.50 12.70
N HIS A 88 -8.41 10.32 12.81
CA HIS A 88 -7.85 9.07 12.33
C HIS A 88 -8.91 8.27 11.56
N ARG A 89 -8.46 7.41 10.65
CA ARG A 89 -9.33 6.46 9.94
C ARG A 89 -8.72 5.09 10.07
N ASP A 90 -9.43 4.21 10.77
CA ASP A 90 -9.04 2.81 10.85
C ASP A 90 -9.46 2.09 9.57
N PHE A 91 -8.52 1.34 9.00
CA PHE A 91 -8.82 0.40 7.94
C PHE A 91 -8.59 -1.01 8.47
N ILE A 92 -9.67 -1.64 8.92
CA ILE A 92 -9.62 -3.01 9.44
C ILE A 92 -9.66 -3.96 8.25
N PHE A 93 -8.50 -4.54 7.92
CA PHE A 93 -8.36 -5.43 6.75
C PHE A 93 -9.21 -6.71 6.84
N HIS A 94 -9.69 -7.08 8.02
CA HIS A 94 -10.44 -8.32 8.27
C HIS A 94 -11.93 -8.26 7.88
N ASP A 95 -12.44 -7.08 7.52
CA ASP A 95 -13.84 -6.86 7.11
C ASP A 95 -14.10 -7.05 5.61
N ILE A 96 -13.10 -7.52 4.85
CA ILE A 96 -13.30 -7.89 3.45
C ILE A 96 -14.10 -9.20 3.40
N GLU A 97 -15.16 -9.22 2.60
CA GLU A 97 -16.02 -10.40 2.46
C GLU A 97 -15.18 -11.64 2.10
N ALA A 98 -15.42 -12.75 2.81
CA ALA A 98 -14.69 -14.01 2.61
C ALA A 98 -14.71 -14.46 1.14
N VAL A 99 -15.84 -14.19 0.46
CA VAL A 99 -16.04 -14.51 -0.95
C VAL A 99 -15.06 -13.76 -1.85
N ILE A 100 -14.82 -12.47 -1.58
CA ILE A 100 -13.87 -11.63 -2.33
C ILE A 100 -12.45 -12.14 -2.11
N VAL A 101 -12.05 -12.36 -0.85
CA VAL A 101 -10.72 -12.88 -0.51
C VAL A 101 -10.43 -14.22 -1.19
N VAL A 102 -11.35 -15.18 -1.09
CA VAL A 102 -11.22 -16.50 -1.72
C VAL A 102 -11.14 -16.38 -3.24
N HIS A 103 -11.95 -15.51 -3.85
CA HIS A 103 -11.99 -15.30 -5.28
C HIS A 103 -10.67 -14.72 -5.82
N ASP A 104 -10.19 -13.63 -5.22
CA ASP A 104 -8.97 -12.94 -5.66
C ASP A 104 -7.73 -13.81 -5.49
N ILE A 105 -7.62 -14.51 -4.35
CA ILE A 105 -6.55 -15.49 -4.12
C ILE A 105 -6.62 -16.64 -5.13
N SER A 106 -7.83 -17.09 -5.50
CA SER A 106 -7.99 -18.13 -6.52
C SER A 106 -7.50 -17.70 -7.89
N ILE A 107 -7.84 -16.47 -8.31
CA ILE A 107 -7.36 -15.90 -9.58
C ILE A 107 -5.84 -15.79 -9.55
N PHE A 108 -5.29 -15.19 -8.50
CA PHE A 108 -3.86 -14.99 -8.36
C PHE A 108 -3.09 -16.32 -8.41
N LEU A 109 -3.49 -17.32 -7.62
CA LEU A 109 -2.82 -18.61 -7.58
C LEU A 109 -2.94 -19.38 -8.90
N LYS A 110 -4.10 -19.34 -9.57
CA LYS A 110 -4.27 -19.96 -10.90
C LYS A 110 -3.34 -19.32 -11.93
N TYR A 111 -3.24 -18.00 -11.91
CA TYR A 111 -2.40 -17.25 -12.82
C TYR A 111 -0.91 -17.55 -12.58
N GLU A 112 -0.43 -17.38 -11.34
CA GLU A 112 0.98 -17.57 -10.99
C GLU A 112 1.44 -19.02 -11.18
N LEU A 113 0.64 -20.00 -10.74
CA LEU A 113 0.96 -21.41 -10.99
C LEU A 113 0.84 -21.75 -12.48
N GLY A 114 -0.07 -21.13 -13.23
CA GLY A 114 -0.08 -21.24 -14.68
C GLY A 114 1.22 -20.75 -15.31
N SER A 115 1.73 -19.60 -14.85
CA SER A 115 2.97 -18.98 -15.32
C SER A 115 4.20 -19.84 -15.00
N ILE A 116 4.34 -20.26 -13.74
CA ILE A 116 5.44 -21.15 -13.29
C ILE A 116 5.43 -22.47 -14.07
N GLY A 117 4.25 -23.00 -14.38
CA GLY A 117 4.10 -24.21 -15.20
C GLY A 117 4.71 -24.08 -16.58
N LYS A 118 4.43 -22.95 -17.25
CA LYS A 118 4.96 -22.66 -18.58
C LYS A 118 6.47 -22.47 -18.54
N GLU A 119 6.96 -21.66 -17.59
CA GLU A 119 8.39 -21.38 -17.41
C GLU A 119 9.19 -22.66 -17.19
N ARG A 120 8.66 -23.57 -16.34
CA ARG A 120 9.32 -24.81 -15.96
C ARG A 120 8.96 -26.02 -16.84
N ARG A 121 8.22 -25.81 -17.94
CA ARG A 121 7.75 -26.85 -18.87
C ARG A 121 7.05 -28.02 -18.16
N LEU A 122 6.24 -27.70 -17.15
CA LEU A 122 5.46 -28.68 -16.40
C LEU A 122 4.22 -29.08 -17.23
N GLY A 123 3.75 -30.31 -17.02
CA GLY A 123 2.60 -30.86 -17.76
C GLY A 123 1.30 -30.06 -17.58
N ALA A 124 0.38 -30.22 -18.53
CA ALA A 124 -0.95 -29.63 -18.41
C ALA A 124 -1.63 -30.14 -17.12
N GLY A 125 -2.11 -29.22 -16.28
CA GLY A 125 -2.74 -29.58 -14.99
C GLY A 125 -1.76 -29.89 -13.85
N TRP A 126 -0.46 -29.58 -13.99
CA TRP A 126 0.54 -29.82 -12.94
C TRP A 126 0.18 -29.23 -11.57
N SER A 127 -0.56 -28.11 -11.56
CA SER A 127 -0.97 -27.42 -10.35
C SER A 127 -2.21 -28.04 -9.69
N GLY A 128 -2.97 -28.89 -10.41
CA GLY A 128 -4.15 -29.63 -9.94
C GLY A 128 -5.23 -28.81 -9.22
N ASP A 129 -6.47 -28.83 -9.69
CA ASP A 129 -7.57 -28.04 -9.08
C ASP A 129 -7.74 -28.29 -7.57
N LEU A 130 -7.48 -29.50 -7.11
CA LEU A 130 -7.52 -29.84 -5.68
C LEU A 130 -6.44 -29.11 -4.87
N VAL A 131 -5.22 -29.01 -5.41
CA VAL A 131 -4.10 -28.33 -4.75
C VAL A 131 -4.32 -26.82 -4.76
N ILE A 132 -4.82 -26.26 -5.86
CA ILE A 132 -5.20 -24.84 -5.91
C ILE A 132 -6.26 -24.53 -4.85
N ARG A 133 -7.32 -25.34 -4.73
CA ARG A 133 -8.35 -25.15 -3.70
C ARG A 133 -7.77 -25.18 -2.28
N GLN A 134 -6.85 -26.10 -2.00
CA GLN A 134 -6.20 -26.18 -0.69
C GLN A 134 -5.31 -24.95 -0.40
N LEU A 135 -4.58 -24.46 -1.38
CA LEU A 135 -3.76 -23.25 -1.25
C LEU A 135 -4.64 -22.00 -1.04
N VAL A 136 -5.74 -21.90 -1.79
CA VAL A 136 -6.72 -20.80 -1.64
C VAL A 136 -7.29 -20.79 -0.23
N GLN A 137 -7.75 -21.94 0.29
CA GLN A 137 -8.32 -22.00 1.62
C GLN A 137 -7.31 -21.55 2.67
N LYS A 138 -6.08 -22.06 2.60
CA LYS A 138 -5.04 -21.73 3.58
C LYS A 138 -4.61 -20.27 3.53
N ALA A 139 -4.44 -19.71 2.32
CA ALA A 139 -4.09 -18.31 2.15
C ALA A 139 -5.24 -17.41 2.63
N SER A 140 -6.49 -17.80 2.38
CA SER A 140 -7.68 -17.09 2.88
C SER A 140 -7.75 -17.11 4.41
N ASP A 141 -7.44 -18.24 5.05
CA ASP A 141 -7.41 -18.34 6.51
C ASP A 141 -6.35 -17.42 7.12
N VAL A 142 -5.17 -17.29 6.49
CA VAL A 142 -4.11 -16.37 6.92
C VAL A 142 -4.56 -14.92 6.75
N VAL A 143 -5.10 -14.56 5.59
CA VAL A 143 -5.57 -13.20 5.29
C VAL A 143 -6.69 -12.76 6.24
N ARG A 144 -7.56 -13.70 6.62
CA ARG A 144 -8.65 -13.46 7.57
C ARG A 144 -8.22 -13.53 9.04
N GLY A 145 -6.94 -13.73 9.34
CA GLY A 145 -6.45 -13.89 10.72
C GLY A 145 -6.96 -15.15 11.44
N ALA A 146 -7.55 -16.09 10.71
CA ALA A 146 -8.14 -17.32 11.24
C ALA A 146 -7.18 -18.53 11.21
N GLY A 147 -5.97 -18.37 10.66
CA GLY A 147 -5.03 -19.47 10.43
C GLY A 147 -3.63 -19.20 10.96
N ARG A 148 -3.05 -20.20 11.67
CA ARG A 148 -1.60 -20.33 11.86
C ARG A 148 -1.05 -21.23 10.74
N PHE A 149 -0.15 -20.72 9.91
CA PHE A 149 0.36 -21.46 8.75
C PHE A 149 1.37 -22.54 9.17
N GLU A 150 0.88 -23.75 9.41
CA GLU A 150 1.73 -24.91 9.65
C GLU A 150 1.93 -25.72 8.37
N LEU A 151 3.16 -25.73 7.85
CA LEU A 151 3.57 -26.56 6.71
C LEU A 151 3.28 -28.05 6.93
N ARG A 152 3.21 -28.52 8.19
CA ARG A 152 2.94 -29.92 8.55
C ARG A 152 1.51 -30.38 8.26
N LYS A 153 0.57 -29.45 8.08
CA LYS A 153 -0.82 -29.74 7.69
C LYS A 153 -1.03 -29.69 6.18
N LEU A 154 0.02 -29.58 5.38
CA LEU A 154 -0.06 -29.66 3.93
C LEU A 154 0.06 -31.11 3.50
N SER A 155 -0.65 -31.48 2.43
CA SER A 155 -0.46 -32.80 1.83
C SER A 155 1.02 -32.98 1.44
N PRO A 156 1.56 -34.21 1.43
CA PRO A 156 2.95 -34.47 1.06
C PRO A 156 3.34 -33.85 -0.29
N GLN A 157 2.38 -33.78 -1.22
CA GLN A 157 2.56 -33.19 -2.55
C GLN A 157 2.84 -31.68 -2.50
N ILE A 158 2.11 -30.93 -1.65
CA ILE A 158 2.34 -29.48 -1.51
C ILE A 158 3.63 -29.20 -0.74
N THR A 159 3.95 -30.02 0.27
CA THR A 159 5.21 -29.91 1.00
C THR A 159 6.41 -30.16 0.07
N ALA A 160 6.33 -31.15 -0.81
CA ALA A 160 7.37 -31.42 -1.80
C ALA A 160 7.50 -30.29 -2.83
N PHE A 161 6.38 -29.73 -3.30
CA PHE A 161 6.36 -28.58 -4.20
C PHE A 161 7.00 -27.32 -3.58
N LEU A 162 6.55 -26.92 -2.38
CA LEU A 162 7.08 -25.75 -1.69
C LEU A 162 8.55 -25.92 -1.32
N LYS A 163 8.97 -27.10 -0.84
CA LYS A 163 10.40 -27.40 -0.58
C LYS A 163 11.24 -27.34 -1.86
N GLY A 164 10.74 -27.87 -2.97
CA GLY A 164 11.40 -27.80 -4.27
C GLY A 164 11.41 -26.39 -4.89
N SER A 165 10.54 -25.48 -4.46
CA SER A 165 10.52 -24.07 -4.89
C SER A 165 11.44 -23.21 -4.01
N LEU A 166 11.38 -23.39 -2.69
CA LEU A 166 12.22 -22.68 -1.71
C LEU A 166 13.71 -23.00 -1.86
N ALA A 167 14.06 -24.23 -2.24
CA ALA A 167 15.46 -24.61 -2.49
C ALA A 167 16.09 -23.96 -3.74
N ARG A 168 15.29 -23.34 -4.63
CA ARG A 168 15.79 -22.80 -5.90
C ARG A 168 15.73 -21.28 -6.02
N ASN A 169 14.93 -20.59 -5.18
CA ASN A 169 14.72 -19.14 -5.26
C ASN A 169 15.02 -18.41 -3.93
N ALA A 170 16.06 -18.80 -3.19
CA ALA A 170 16.59 -17.96 -2.12
C ALA A 170 17.33 -16.75 -2.71
N THR A 171 16.58 -15.83 -3.31
CA THR A 171 17.06 -14.50 -3.69
C THR A 171 16.65 -13.56 -2.57
N THR A 172 17.59 -13.27 -1.67
CA THR A 172 17.48 -12.20 -0.69
C THR A 172 17.25 -10.88 -1.41
N VAL A 173 16.03 -10.35 -1.34
CA VAL A 173 15.76 -8.98 -1.77
C VAL A 173 16.12 -8.07 -0.58
N SER A 174 17.34 -7.55 -0.61
CA SER A 174 17.74 -6.42 0.23
C SER A 174 17.19 -5.15 -0.43
N ILE A 175 16.29 -4.45 0.25
CA ILE A 175 15.84 -3.12 -0.14
C ILE A 175 16.59 -2.14 0.76
N ARG A 176 17.29 -1.19 0.13
CA ARG A 176 17.95 -0.05 0.77
C ARG A 176 16.95 1.01 1.20
#